data_AF-A0A967GPR5-F1
#
_entry.id   AF-A0A967GPR5-F1
#
_cell.length_a   1.000
_cell.length_b   1.000
_cell.length_c   1.000
_cell.angle_alpha   90.00
_cell.angle_beta   90.00
_cell.angle_gamma   90.00
#
_symmetry.space_group_name_H-M   'P 1'
#
loop_
_entity.id
_entity.type
_entity.pdbx_description
1 polymer ?
#
loop_
_entity_poly.entity_id
_entity_poly.type
_entity_poly.pdbx_seq_one_letter_code
_entity_poly.pdbx_strand_id
1 'polypeptide(L)'
;MAAAGPEEPQPPRAPASVPGAEQTAGQPESAPQGETEPGHLAHLRRLNHEDFKERKAAQAALLEWGKGNTEEGIETLYDVFRTTEDPEVRVRSREVLRRLVIINQPLEGPGYLGVRMEDAQVKDAEGEFQPAVRITEVREGTAAETAKLKPDDLVVGVDEAVFNELRPIIGFAEYIKNKSAGDEITLHIRRGEETLHLKARLQRRPPQLDRLTQWGTAPLVLPTQAELDESYFRDWLDARAAAERKAAKGGKGPAPAR
;
A
#
# COMPACT_ATOMS: atom_id res chain seq x y z
N MET A 1 25.62 29.66 46.05
CA MET A 1 26.83 29.16 46.73
C MET A 1 26.43 27.97 47.59
N ALA A 2 27.15 26.84 47.41
CA ALA A 2 27.31 25.64 48.26
C ALA A 2 26.04 24.92 48.78
N ALA A 3 25.70 23.66 48.42
CA ALA A 3 26.42 22.38 48.32
C ALA A 3 26.53 21.59 49.65
N ALA A 4 26.13 20.31 49.55
CA ALA A 4 26.45 19.12 50.37
C ALA A 4 26.09 19.14 51.87
N GLY A 5 25.65 18.09 52.56
CA GLY A 5 25.40 16.65 52.35
C GLY A 5 24.91 16.13 53.73
N PRO A 6 24.32 14.92 53.87
CA PRO A 6 25.13 13.75 54.27
C PRO A 6 24.59 12.41 53.67
N GLU A 7 25.47 11.53 53.20
CA GLU A 7 26.03 10.36 53.92
C GLU A 7 25.29 9.06 53.54
N GLU A 8 25.95 8.28 52.69
CA GLU A 8 25.58 6.92 52.32
C GLU A 8 26.40 5.95 53.19
N PRO A 9 25.75 4.94 53.81
CA PRO A 9 26.40 3.65 53.94
C PRO A 9 25.54 2.51 53.38
N GLN A 10 26.23 1.68 52.60
CA GLN A 10 25.78 0.46 51.91
C GLN A 10 25.48 -0.75 52.84
N PRO A 11 24.96 -1.89 52.32
CA PRO A 11 23.82 -2.63 52.87
C PRO A 11 24.20 -3.96 53.57
N PRO A 12 23.24 -4.69 54.17
CA PRO A 12 23.41 -6.11 54.47
C PRO A 12 22.61 -7.05 53.54
N ARG A 13 23.38 -7.75 52.70
CA ARG A 13 23.38 -9.20 52.39
C ARG A 13 22.07 -10.02 52.40
N ALA A 14 21.87 -10.69 51.25
CA ALA A 14 20.99 -11.83 51.04
C ALA A 14 21.37 -13.09 51.88
N PRO A 15 20.41 -13.97 52.18
CA PRO A 15 20.70 -15.36 52.50
C PRO A 15 20.43 -16.32 51.33
N ALA A 16 21.51 -17.01 50.99
CA ALA A 16 21.73 -18.35 50.46
C ALA A 16 20.55 -19.29 50.14
N SER A 17 20.74 -19.96 49.01
CA SER A 17 20.15 -21.20 48.51
C SER A 17 20.13 -22.35 49.52
N VAL A 18 19.11 -23.20 49.41
CA VAL A 18 19.06 -24.56 49.99
C VAL A 18 18.71 -25.56 48.85
N PRO A 19 19.35 -26.76 48.80
CA PRO A 19 19.30 -27.66 47.65
C PRO A 19 18.30 -28.83 47.82
N GLY A 20 17.91 -29.41 46.67
CA GLY A 20 17.72 -30.86 46.48
C GLY A 20 16.41 -31.51 46.94
N ALA A 21 15.60 -31.95 45.97
CA ALA A 21 14.83 -33.20 46.07
C ALA A 21 14.55 -33.78 44.67
N GLU A 22 14.83 -35.06 44.54
CA GLU A 22 14.84 -35.88 43.33
C GLU A 22 13.45 -36.20 42.73
N GLN A 23 13.49 -36.35 41.40
CA GLN A 23 12.85 -37.36 40.54
C GLN A 23 11.40 -37.82 40.84
N THR A 24 10.54 -37.63 39.83
CA THR A 24 9.72 -38.74 39.35
C THR A 24 9.63 -38.70 37.83
N ALA A 25 10.07 -39.80 37.23
CA ALA A 25 9.99 -40.09 35.82
C ALA A 25 8.54 -40.19 35.35
N GLY A 26 8.27 -39.61 34.18
CA GLY A 26 7.01 -39.75 33.46
C GLY A 26 7.21 -39.19 32.05
N GLN A 27 7.86 -39.96 31.19
CA GLN A 27 7.69 -39.81 29.75
C GLN A 27 6.21 -40.01 29.42
N PRO A 28 5.66 -39.19 28.53
CA PRO A 28 4.87 -39.74 27.46
C PRO A 28 5.61 -39.44 26.15
N GLU A 29 6.03 -40.53 25.52
CA GLU A 29 5.76 -40.79 24.12
C GLU A 29 6.06 -39.62 23.16
N SER A 30 7.28 -39.67 22.63
CA SER A 30 7.68 -39.07 21.37
C SER A 30 6.67 -39.41 20.26
N ALA A 31 5.72 -38.51 20.03
CA ALA A 31 5.00 -38.38 18.77
C ALA A 31 5.93 -37.77 17.70
N PRO A 32 5.80 -38.17 16.43
CA PRO A 32 6.79 -37.87 15.41
C PRO A 32 6.84 -36.36 15.15
N GLN A 33 8.04 -35.85 14.87
CA GLN A 33 8.26 -34.53 14.31
C GLN A 33 7.53 -34.47 12.97
N GLY A 34 6.25 -34.09 13.02
CA GLY A 34 5.45 -33.77 11.86
C GLY A 34 6.07 -32.54 11.22
N GLU A 35 6.35 -32.67 9.93
CA GLU A 35 6.71 -31.58 9.03
C GLU A 35 5.92 -30.33 9.43
N THR A 36 6.61 -29.29 9.92
CA THR A 36 5.99 -28.01 10.22
C THR A 36 5.38 -27.52 8.93
N GLU A 37 4.05 -27.63 8.81
CA GLU A 37 3.35 -27.15 7.63
C GLU A 37 3.75 -25.70 7.36
N PRO A 38 3.93 -25.31 6.09
CA PRO A 38 4.17 -23.92 5.73
C PRO A 38 3.15 -23.03 6.43
N GLY A 39 3.60 -22.03 7.18
CA GLY A 39 2.73 -21.22 8.07
C GLY A 39 1.52 -20.61 7.35
N HIS A 40 1.63 -20.37 6.04
CA HIS A 40 0.54 -19.89 5.21
C HIS A 40 -0.63 -20.89 5.08
N LEU A 41 -0.37 -22.21 5.04
CA LEU A 41 -1.43 -23.24 5.00
C LEU A 41 -2.25 -23.23 6.29
N ALA A 42 -1.59 -23.06 7.43
CA ALA A 42 -2.27 -22.91 8.72
C ALA A 42 -3.18 -21.68 8.74
N HIS A 43 -2.75 -20.58 8.12
CA HIS A 43 -3.59 -19.38 8.00
C HIS A 43 -4.77 -19.56 7.02
N LEU A 44 -4.59 -20.29 5.91
CA LEU A 44 -5.70 -20.61 4.99
C LEU A 44 -6.82 -21.37 5.70
N ARG A 45 -6.48 -22.36 6.53
CA ARG A 45 -7.47 -23.12 7.32
C ARG A 45 -8.21 -22.28 8.34
N ARG A 46 -7.62 -21.18 8.81
CA ARG A 46 -8.25 -20.27 9.79
C ARG A 46 -9.14 -19.21 9.14
N LEU A 47 -9.23 -19.19 7.81
CA LEU A 47 -10.11 -18.23 7.11
C LEU A 47 -11.61 -18.47 7.38
N ASN A 48 -12.03 -19.68 7.76
CA ASN A 48 -13.43 -19.96 8.12
C ASN A 48 -13.65 -20.16 9.63
N HIS A 49 -12.68 -19.80 10.47
CA HIS A 49 -12.79 -19.93 11.92
C HIS A 49 -14.06 -19.23 12.45
N GLU A 50 -14.75 -19.76 13.46
CA GLU A 50 -16.01 -19.18 13.95
C GLU A 50 -15.83 -17.78 14.57
N ASP A 51 -14.71 -17.56 15.26
CA ASP A 51 -14.33 -16.25 15.78
C ASP A 51 -13.82 -15.32 14.67
N PHE A 52 -14.48 -14.15 14.54
CA PHE A 52 -14.14 -13.11 13.58
C PHE A 52 -12.71 -12.56 13.75
N LYS A 53 -12.21 -12.47 14.99
CA LYS A 53 -10.86 -11.99 15.29
C LYS A 53 -9.81 -12.93 14.70
N GLU A 54 -10.01 -14.24 14.85
CA GLU A 54 -9.14 -15.27 14.29
C GLU A 54 -9.14 -15.24 12.76
N ARG A 55 -10.32 -15.10 12.13
CA ARG A 55 -10.41 -14.94 10.66
C ARG A 55 -9.66 -13.71 10.16
N LYS A 56 -9.81 -12.58 10.84
CA LYS A 56 -9.13 -11.32 10.49
C LYS A 56 -7.62 -11.43 10.67
N ALA A 57 -7.17 -12.06 11.75
CA ALA A 57 -5.75 -12.32 12.00
C ALA A 57 -5.14 -13.23 10.94
N ALA A 58 -5.86 -14.29 10.54
CA ALA A 58 -5.46 -15.18 9.46
C ALA A 58 -5.32 -14.44 8.12
N GLN A 59 -6.26 -13.58 7.75
CA GLN A 59 -6.16 -12.76 6.54
C GLN A 59 -4.97 -11.79 6.59
N ALA A 60 -4.72 -11.16 7.74
CA ALA A 60 -3.58 -10.27 7.90
C ALA A 60 -2.26 -11.03 7.76
N ALA A 61 -2.14 -12.21 8.38
CA ALA A 61 -0.96 -13.04 8.27
C ALA A 61 -0.71 -13.55 6.84
N LEU A 62 -1.77 -13.94 6.12
CA LEU A 62 -1.67 -14.31 4.70
C LEU A 62 -1.23 -13.15 3.81
N LEU A 63 -1.71 -11.94 4.10
CA LEU A 63 -1.28 -10.75 3.36
C LEU A 63 0.20 -10.45 3.59
N GLU A 64 0.66 -10.50 4.84
CA GLU A 64 2.08 -10.27 5.14
C GLU A 64 2.98 -11.35 4.53
N TRP A 65 2.59 -12.63 4.63
CA TRP A 65 3.30 -13.71 3.95
C TRP A 65 3.34 -13.52 2.44
N GLY A 66 2.20 -13.18 1.83
CA GLY A 66 2.08 -12.95 0.39
C GLY A 66 2.92 -11.76 -0.08
N LYS A 67 3.09 -10.69 0.71
CA LYS A 67 4.00 -9.59 0.36
C LYS A 67 5.47 -10.03 0.30
N GLY A 68 5.87 -11.00 1.13
CA GLY A 68 7.21 -11.58 1.10
C GLY A 68 7.42 -12.62 0.00
N ASN A 69 6.34 -13.22 -0.49
CA ASN A 69 6.35 -14.30 -1.48
C ASN A 69 5.29 -14.00 -2.57
N THR A 70 5.42 -12.86 -3.27
CA THR A 70 4.33 -12.29 -4.08
C THR A 70 3.79 -13.23 -5.14
N GLU A 71 4.66 -13.85 -5.95
CA GLU A 71 4.24 -14.74 -7.03
C GLU A 71 3.54 -15.99 -6.46
N GLU A 72 4.20 -16.69 -5.53
CA GLU A 72 3.64 -17.88 -4.86
C GLU A 72 2.33 -17.56 -4.12
N GLY A 73 2.26 -16.43 -3.43
CA GLY A 73 1.08 -16.00 -2.69
C GLY A 73 -0.10 -15.70 -3.59
N ILE A 74 0.14 -15.04 -4.73
CA ILE A 74 -0.90 -14.78 -5.73
C ILE A 74 -1.42 -16.10 -6.31
N GLU A 75 -0.55 -17.02 -6.74
CA GLU A 75 -0.98 -18.32 -7.29
C GLU A 75 -1.77 -19.12 -6.25
N THR A 76 -1.23 -19.27 -5.04
CA THR A 76 -1.85 -20.05 -3.96
C THR A 76 -3.25 -19.53 -3.62
N LEU A 77 -3.39 -18.22 -3.46
CA LEU A 77 -4.69 -17.62 -3.11
C LEU A 77 -5.68 -17.65 -4.27
N TYR A 78 -5.20 -17.55 -5.51
CA TYR A 78 -6.03 -17.69 -6.69
C TYR A 78 -6.58 -19.11 -6.83
N ASP A 79 -5.75 -20.14 -6.62
CA ASP A 79 -6.18 -21.54 -6.62
C ASP A 79 -7.21 -21.80 -5.52
N VAL A 80 -6.96 -21.32 -4.30
CA VAL A 80 -7.93 -21.43 -3.19
C VAL A 80 -9.24 -20.74 -3.54
N PHE A 81 -9.19 -19.51 -4.07
CA PHE A 81 -10.38 -18.76 -4.47
C PHE A 81 -11.24 -19.50 -5.51
N ARG A 82 -10.59 -20.19 -6.46
CA ARG A 82 -11.28 -20.95 -7.50
C ARG A 82 -11.86 -22.28 -7.03
N THR A 83 -11.12 -23.00 -6.18
CA THR A 83 -11.39 -24.42 -5.87
C THR A 83 -12.18 -24.62 -4.59
N THR A 84 -12.11 -23.69 -3.62
CA THR A 84 -12.83 -23.83 -2.36
C THR A 84 -14.34 -23.86 -2.59
N GLU A 85 -15.06 -24.67 -1.82
CA GLU A 85 -16.54 -24.67 -1.80
C GLU A 85 -17.08 -23.73 -0.71
N ASP A 86 -16.27 -23.44 0.31
CA ASP A 86 -16.65 -22.60 1.44
C ASP A 86 -16.76 -21.12 1.02
N PRO A 87 -17.95 -20.49 1.13
CA PRO A 87 -18.15 -19.11 0.71
C PRO A 87 -17.34 -18.11 1.55
N GLU A 88 -17.11 -18.38 2.84
CA GLU A 88 -16.33 -17.50 3.72
C GLU A 88 -14.84 -17.54 3.32
N VAL A 89 -14.30 -18.74 3.09
CA VAL A 89 -12.92 -18.90 2.60
C VAL A 89 -12.77 -18.21 1.25
N ARG A 90 -13.73 -18.38 0.33
CA ARG A 90 -13.69 -17.75 -1.00
C ARG A 90 -13.65 -16.22 -0.93
N VAL A 91 -14.53 -15.61 -0.13
CA VAL A 91 -14.58 -14.15 0.01
C VAL A 91 -13.29 -13.63 0.64
N ARG A 92 -12.80 -14.29 1.68
CA ARG A 92 -11.60 -13.82 2.39
C ARG A 92 -10.31 -14.04 1.61
N SER A 93 -10.16 -15.15 0.91
CA SER A 93 -9.02 -15.40 0.02
C SER A 93 -9.03 -14.41 -1.15
N ARG A 94 -10.21 -14.11 -1.73
CA ARG A 94 -10.37 -13.07 -2.75
C ARG A 94 -9.89 -11.71 -2.25
N GLU A 95 -10.22 -11.31 -1.03
CA GLU A 95 -9.77 -10.01 -0.50
C GLU A 95 -8.25 -9.94 -0.32
N VAL A 96 -7.61 -11.01 0.16
CA VAL A 96 -6.15 -11.04 0.28
C VAL A 96 -5.50 -11.05 -1.11
N LEU A 97 -6.00 -11.89 -2.01
CA LEU A 97 -5.55 -11.96 -3.40
C LEU A 97 -5.65 -10.61 -4.09
N ARG A 98 -6.80 -9.95 -3.99
CA ARG A 98 -7.04 -8.61 -4.54
C ARG A 98 -5.98 -7.63 -4.08
N ARG A 99 -5.69 -7.60 -2.77
CA ARG A 99 -4.67 -6.71 -2.21
C ARG A 99 -3.28 -7.03 -2.72
N LEU A 100 -2.89 -8.30 -2.82
CA LEU A 100 -1.57 -8.68 -3.37
C LEU A 100 -1.44 -8.31 -4.84
N VAL A 101 -2.48 -8.56 -5.64
CA VAL A 101 -2.52 -8.20 -7.07
C VAL A 101 -2.41 -6.69 -7.27
N ILE A 102 -3.13 -5.89 -6.47
CA ILE A 102 -3.03 -4.42 -6.53
C ILE A 102 -1.65 -3.93 -6.08
N ILE A 103 -1.08 -4.49 -5.00
CA ILE A 103 0.25 -4.11 -4.52
C ILE A 103 1.32 -4.42 -5.57
N ASN A 104 1.18 -5.53 -6.30
CA ASN A 104 2.08 -5.95 -7.35
C ASN A 104 1.67 -5.45 -8.75
N GLN A 105 0.68 -4.55 -8.82
CA GLN A 105 0.27 -3.98 -10.09
C GLN A 105 1.45 -3.19 -10.69
N PRO A 106 1.83 -3.44 -11.95
CA PRO A 106 2.72 -2.53 -12.65
C PRO A 106 1.99 -1.19 -12.79
N LEU A 107 2.42 -0.21 -12.00
CA LEU A 107 1.93 1.16 -12.07
C LEU A 107 2.58 1.88 -13.26
N GLU A 108 2.29 1.40 -14.46
CA GLU A 108 2.77 2.02 -15.69
C GLU A 108 2.00 3.31 -15.99
N GLY A 109 2.74 4.35 -16.36
CA GLY A 109 2.21 5.63 -16.80
C GLY A 109 2.62 6.80 -15.90
N PRO A 110 2.25 8.03 -16.31
CA PRO A 110 2.63 9.25 -15.62
C PRO A 110 1.98 9.30 -14.23
N GLY A 111 2.72 9.85 -13.27
CA GLY A 111 2.26 10.12 -11.93
C GLY A 111 1.05 11.06 -11.92
N TYR A 112 0.19 10.86 -10.92
CA TYR A 112 -1.01 11.64 -10.71
C TYR A 112 -1.16 12.05 -9.25
N LEU A 113 -1.20 13.36 -9.02
CA LEU A 113 -1.35 13.94 -7.69
C LEU A 113 -2.83 14.16 -7.31
N GLY A 114 -3.68 14.54 -8.26
CA GLY A 114 -5.12 14.75 -7.99
C GLY A 114 -5.53 16.15 -7.54
N VAL A 115 -4.82 17.20 -7.97
CA VAL A 115 -5.14 18.60 -7.63
C VAL A 115 -5.58 19.41 -8.84
N ARG A 116 -6.38 20.45 -8.61
CA ARG A 116 -6.46 21.61 -9.51
C ARG A 116 -5.55 22.70 -8.98
N MET A 117 -4.99 23.45 -9.92
CA MET A 117 -3.92 24.40 -9.66
C MET A 117 -4.11 25.67 -10.48
N GLU A 118 -3.57 26.76 -9.95
CA GLU A 118 -3.45 28.04 -10.64
C GLU A 118 -2.14 28.74 -10.28
N ASP A 119 -1.78 29.75 -11.06
CA ASP A 119 -0.53 30.48 -10.90
C ASP A 119 -0.72 31.44 -9.73
N ALA A 120 0.27 31.46 -8.85
CA ALA A 120 0.28 32.33 -7.68
C ALA A 120 1.68 32.87 -7.43
N GLN A 121 1.75 33.78 -6.46
CA GLN A 121 3.01 34.27 -5.93
C GLN A 121 2.93 34.29 -4.41
N VAL A 122 4.05 34.05 -3.76
CA VAL A 122 4.19 34.11 -2.31
C VAL A 122 5.38 34.99 -1.95
N LYS A 123 5.32 35.67 -0.81
CA LYS A 123 6.47 36.39 -0.29
C LYS A 123 7.39 35.44 0.45
N ASP A 124 8.69 35.52 0.18
CA ASP A 124 9.71 34.84 0.98
C ASP A 124 9.99 35.57 2.31
N ALA A 125 11.00 35.10 3.05
CA ALA A 125 11.36 35.68 4.35
C ALA A 125 11.92 37.11 4.20
N GLU A 126 12.48 37.42 3.04
CA GLU A 126 13.05 38.70 2.65
C GLU A 126 11.98 39.67 2.12
N GLY A 127 10.76 39.19 1.88
CA GLY A 127 9.61 39.97 1.42
C GLY A 127 9.50 40.08 -0.10
N GLU A 128 10.35 39.37 -0.84
CA GLU A 128 10.36 39.32 -2.29
C GLU A 128 9.30 38.34 -2.81
N PHE A 129 8.67 38.67 -3.94
CA PHE A 129 7.65 37.83 -4.55
C PHE A 129 8.28 36.69 -5.34
N GLN A 130 8.03 35.45 -4.91
CA GLN A 130 8.44 34.24 -5.61
C GLN A 130 7.25 33.57 -6.30
N PRO A 131 7.44 32.97 -7.50
CA PRO A 131 6.41 32.17 -8.15
C PRO A 131 5.99 30.97 -7.28
N ALA A 132 4.70 30.65 -7.29
CA ALA A 132 4.14 29.51 -6.57
C ALA A 132 2.97 28.90 -7.35
N VAL A 133 2.64 27.65 -7.04
CA VAL A 133 1.44 26.99 -7.54
C VAL A 133 0.40 26.96 -6.42
N ARG A 134 -0.73 27.65 -6.58
CA ARG A 134 -1.83 27.57 -5.61
C ARG A 134 -2.71 26.37 -5.91
N ILE A 135 -2.95 25.55 -4.90
CA ILE A 135 -3.92 24.45 -4.98
C ILE A 135 -5.32 25.03 -4.80
N THR A 136 -6.17 24.86 -5.81
CA THR A 136 -7.56 25.35 -5.78
C THR A 136 -8.55 24.28 -5.36
N GLU A 137 -8.23 23.01 -5.65
CA GLU A 137 -9.10 21.89 -5.35
C GLU A 137 -8.23 20.64 -5.11
N VAL A 138 -8.55 19.89 -4.07
CA VAL A 138 -7.99 18.57 -3.79
C VAL A 138 -9.09 17.56 -4.04
N ARG A 139 -8.85 16.60 -4.94
CA ARG A 139 -9.84 15.57 -5.26
C ARG A 139 -9.82 14.46 -4.22
N GLU A 140 -11.01 14.01 -3.82
CA GLU A 140 -11.18 12.91 -2.88
C GLU A 140 -10.59 11.59 -3.42
N GLY A 141 -10.04 10.78 -2.53
CA GLY A 141 -9.43 9.49 -2.86
C GLY A 141 -8.10 9.59 -3.61
N THR A 142 -7.52 10.78 -3.76
CA THR A 142 -6.28 10.98 -4.51
C THR A 142 -5.02 11.01 -3.65
N ALA A 143 -3.85 10.95 -4.31
CA ALA A 143 -2.55 11.13 -3.68
C ALA A 143 -2.47 12.43 -2.86
N ALA A 144 -3.08 13.51 -3.33
CA ALA A 144 -3.10 14.80 -2.65
C ALA A 144 -3.88 14.79 -1.34
N GLU A 145 -5.06 14.17 -1.33
CA GLU A 145 -5.85 14.00 -0.10
C GLU A 145 -5.12 13.11 0.91
N THR A 146 -4.49 12.03 0.43
CA THR A 146 -3.69 11.13 1.25
C THR A 146 -2.51 11.89 1.89
N ALA A 147 -1.84 12.75 1.11
CA ALA A 147 -0.76 13.62 1.54
C ALA A 147 -1.21 14.81 2.40
N LYS A 148 -2.52 14.97 2.66
CA LYS A 148 -3.09 16.07 3.48
C LYS A 148 -2.84 17.47 2.91
N LEU A 149 -2.75 17.55 1.59
CA LEU A 149 -2.87 18.83 0.89
C LEU A 149 -4.27 19.40 1.08
N LYS A 150 -4.35 20.73 1.04
CA LYS A 150 -5.59 21.48 1.20
C LYS A 150 -5.71 22.54 0.10
N PRO A 151 -6.92 22.98 -0.21
CA PRO A 151 -7.13 24.22 -0.94
C PRO A 151 -6.37 25.38 -0.27
N ASP A 152 -5.90 26.32 -1.07
CA ASP A 152 -5.07 27.47 -0.71
C ASP A 152 -3.63 27.16 -0.27
N ASP A 153 -3.21 25.89 -0.27
CA ASP A 153 -1.79 25.57 -0.14
C ASP A 153 -0.99 26.13 -1.32
N LEU A 154 0.11 26.82 -1.03
CA LEU A 154 1.01 27.39 -2.03
C LEU A 154 2.24 26.49 -2.16
N VAL A 155 2.37 25.77 -3.28
CA VAL A 155 3.53 24.94 -3.57
C VAL A 155 4.64 25.82 -4.11
N VAL A 156 5.77 25.86 -3.39
CA VAL A 156 6.97 26.64 -3.76
C VAL A 156 8.07 25.78 -4.36
N GLY A 157 7.97 24.46 -4.19
CA GLY A 157 8.90 23.49 -4.76
C GLY A 157 8.46 22.04 -4.58
N VAL A 158 9.17 21.14 -5.25
CA VAL A 158 8.98 19.69 -5.17
C VAL A 158 10.34 18.98 -5.19
N ASP A 159 10.61 18.14 -4.21
CA ASP A 159 11.90 17.51 -3.97
C ASP A 159 13.03 18.56 -3.98
N GLU A 160 13.99 18.42 -4.89
CA GLU A 160 15.09 19.38 -5.06
C GLU A 160 14.76 20.51 -6.06
N ALA A 161 13.60 20.45 -6.73
CA ALA A 161 13.19 21.43 -7.71
C ALA A 161 12.46 22.62 -7.06
N VAL A 162 12.93 23.83 -7.34
CA VAL A 162 12.32 25.09 -6.90
C VAL A 162 11.72 25.80 -8.11
N PHE A 163 10.49 26.30 -7.97
CA PHE A 163 9.80 26.96 -9.08
C PHE A 163 10.15 28.44 -9.16
N ASN A 164 11.19 28.77 -9.93
CA ASN A 164 11.65 30.15 -10.13
C ASN A 164 11.14 30.77 -11.45
N GLU A 165 10.31 30.04 -12.19
CA GLU A 165 9.86 30.41 -13.52
C GLU A 165 8.54 31.20 -13.50
N LEU A 166 8.30 32.00 -14.54
CA LEU A 166 7.08 32.80 -14.71
C LEU A 166 5.79 31.95 -14.84
N ARG A 167 5.90 30.65 -15.15
CA ARG A 167 4.76 29.73 -15.28
C ARG A 167 4.94 28.47 -14.42
N PRO A 168 4.88 28.60 -13.09
CA PRO A 168 5.18 27.51 -12.15
C PRO A 168 4.23 26.32 -12.31
N ILE A 169 2.98 26.53 -12.76
CA ILE A 169 2.04 25.42 -13.03
C ILE A 169 2.61 24.42 -14.03
N ILE A 170 3.22 24.90 -15.13
CA ILE A 170 3.64 24.02 -16.22
C ILE A 170 4.81 23.16 -15.75
N GLY A 171 5.81 23.79 -15.13
CA GLY A 171 6.96 23.08 -14.56
C GLY A 171 6.53 22.05 -13.52
N PHE A 172 5.59 22.42 -12.63
CA PHE A 172 5.04 21.47 -11.66
C PHE A 172 4.28 20.32 -12.33
N ALA A 173 3.41 20.61 -13.29
CA ALA A 173 2.62 19.59 -13.98
C ALA A 173 3.51 18.61 -14.76
N GLU A 174 4.55 19.10 -15.42
CA GLU A 174 5.53 18.28 -16.14
C GLU A 174 6.37 17.45 -15.18
N TYR A 175 6.82 18.04 -14.06
CA TYR A 175 7.53 17.31 -13.02
C TYR A 175 6.74 16.08 -12.56
N ILE A 176 5.48 16.27 -12.18
CA ILE A 176 4.61 15.18 -11.70
C ILE A 176 4.37 14.13 -12.79
N LYS A 177 4.17 14.56 -14.05
CA LYS A 177 3.95 13.63 -15.19
C LYS A 177 5.18 12.81 -15.54
N ASN A 178 6.37 13.36 -15.33
CA ASN A 178 7.63 12.67 -15.61
C ASN A 178 8.02 11.67 -14.52
N LYS A 179 7.38 11.75 -13.33
CA LYS A 179 7.47 10.71 -12.30
C LYS A 179 6.54 9.56 -12.65
N SER A 180 6.87 8.38 -12.13
CA SER A 180 6.04 7.19 -12.29
C SER A 180 4.92 7.19 -11.26
N ALA A 181 3.80 6.55 -11.61
CA ALA A 181 2.82 6.20 -10.61
C ALA A 181 3.46 5.27 -9.56
N GLY A 182 3.23 5.57 -8.29
CA GLY A 182 3.83 4.88 -7.15
C GLY A 182 5.04 5.58 -6.54
N ASP A 183 5.67 6.53 -7.25
CA ASP A 183 6.80 7.31 -6.74
C ASP A 183 6.40 8.20 -5.55
N GLU A 184 7.28 8.33 -4.57
CA GLU A 184 7.15 9.29 -3.48
C GLU A 184 7.84 10.61 -3.86
N ILE A 185 7.13 11.72 -3.69
CA ILE A 185 7.64 13.08 -3.85
C ILE A 185 7.45 13.86 -2.56
N THR A 186 8.28 14.86 -2.33
CA THR A 186 8.19 15.79 -1.20
C THR A 186 7.76 17.16 -1.71
N LEU A 187 6.58 17.61 -1.33
CA LEU A 187 6.05 18.92 -1.67
C LEU A 187 6.48 19.94 -0.61
N HIS A 188 7.07 21.04 -1.06
CA HIS A 188 7.42 22.19 -0.24
C HIS A 188 6.28 23.18 -0.36
N ILE A 189 5.49 23.33 0.69
CA ILE A 189 4.29 24.17 0.69
C ILE A 189 4.38 25.29 1.70
N ARG A 190 3.74 26.41 1.40
CA ARG A 190 3.43 27.48 2.32
C ARG A 190 1.94 27.44 2.64
N ARG A 191 1.61 27.32 3.93
CA ARG A 191 0.24 27.34 4.43
C ARG A 191 0.12 28.46 5.45
N GLY A 192 -0.41 29.60 5.04
CA GLY A 192 -0.32 30.83 5.83
C GLY A 192 1.14 31.24 5.98
N GLU A 193 1.62 31.40 7.21
CA GLU A 193 3.02 31.79 7.48
C GLU A 193 3.97 30.58 7.60
N GLU A 194 3.41 29.38 7.76
CA GLU A 194 4.17 28.14 7.99
C GLU A 194 4.66 27.53 6.66
N THR A 195 5.88 27.00 6.69
CA THR A 195 6.42 26.16 5.62
C THR A 195 6.32 24.70 6.04
N LEU A 196 5.69 23.86 5.21
CA LEU A 196 5.48 22.44 5.47
C LEU A 196 6.12 21.61 4.35
N HIS A 197 6.61 20.42 4.72
CA HIS A 197 7.09 19.42 3.78
C HIS A 197 6.16 18.21 3.82
N LEU A 198 5.38 18.02 2.77
CA LEU A 198 4.39 16.94 2.70
C LEU A 198 4.84 15.88 1.71
N LYS A 199 4.90 14.63 2.16
CA LYS A 199 5.20 13.49 1.30
C LYS A 199 3.92 13.01 0.62
N ALA A 200 3.99 12.88 -0.71
CA ALA A 200 2.89 12.36 -1.51
C ALA A 200 3.38 11.17 -2.34
N ARG A 201 2.67 10.05 -2.24
CA ARG A 201 2.89 8.90 -3.12
C ARG A 201 1.95 9.04 -4.32
N LEU A 202 2.53 9.23 -5.50
CA LEU A 202 1.78 9.46 -6.73
C LEU A 202 0.94 8.24 -7.09
N GLN A 203 -0.27 8.49 -7.58
CA GLN A 203 -1.17 7.45 -8.07
C GLN A 203 -1.08 7.33 -9.58
N ARG A 204 -1.76 6.31 -10.12
CA ARG A 204 -1.93 6.16 -11.56
C ARG A 204 -2.85 7.25 -12.09
N ARG A 205 -2.42 7.90 -13.17
CA ARG A 205 -3.29 8.84 -13.88
C ARG A 205 -4.52 8.13 -14.45
N PRO A 206 -5.75 8.59 -14.13
CA PRO A 206 -6.95 8.03 -14.73
C PRO A 206 -6.94 8.20 -16.26
N PRO A 207 -7.13 7.12 -17.06
CA PRO A 207 -7.05 7.19 -18.52
C PRO A 207 -8.14 8.07 -19.14
N GLN A 208 -9.24 8.32 -18.42
CA GLN A 208 -10.30 9.25 -18.82
C GLN A 208 -9.79 10.70 -18.92
N LEU A 209 -8.75 11.08 -18.15
CA LEU A 209 -8.13 12.41 -18.29
C LEU A 209 -7.43 12.59 -19.64
N ASP A 210 -6.95 11.51 -20.23
CA ASP A 210 -6.27 11.55 -21.53
C ASP A 210 -7.28 11.61 -22.68
N ARG A 211 -8.52 11.14 -22.47
CA ARG A 211 -9.63 11.28 -23.45
C ARG A 211 -10.23 12.69 -23.50
N LEU A 212 -10.00 13.51 -22.47
CA LEU A 212 -10.59 14.85 -22.36
C LEU A 212 -10.08 15.82 -23.44
N THR A 213 -8.95 15.53 -24.07
CA THR A 213 -8.42 16.31 -25.20
C THR A 213 -9.19 16.10 -26.50
N GLN A 214 -10.11 15.11 -26.59
CA GLN A 214 -10.76 14.75 -27.85
C GLN A 214 -12.18 15.28 -28.02
N TRP A 215 -13.06 15.30 -27.00
CA TRP A 215 -14.44 15.83 -27.15
C TRP A 215 -14.99 16.43 -25.84
N GLY A 216 -15.56 17.64 -25.93
CA GLY A 216 -15.97 18.45 -24.78
C GLY A 216 -17.34 18.13 -24.17
N THR A 217 -17.53 18.66 -22.95
CA THR A 217 -18.79 18.96 -22.25
C THR A 217 -19.64 17.82 -21.66
N ALA A 218 -19.02 16.78 -21.11
CA ALA A 218 -19.64 16.02 -20.01
C ALA A 218 -18.89 16.34 -18.70
N PRO A 219 -19.55 16.51 -17.54
CA PRO A 219 -18.86 16.60 -16.27
C PRO A 219 -18.07 15.30 -16.07
N LEU A 220 -16.74 15.43 -16.10
CA LEU A 220 -15.86 14.29 -15.97
C LEU A 220 -15.86 13.81 -14.52
N VAL A 221 -16.70 12.82 -14.22
CA VAL A 221 -16.59 12.05 -12.99
C VAL A 221 -15.44 11.07 -13.18
N LEU A 222 -14.32 11.33 -12.51
CA LEU A 222 -13.21 10.39 -12.51
C LEU A 222 -13.49 9.25 -11.52
N PRO A 223 -13.07 8.02 -11.86
CA PRO A 223 -13.13 6.93 -10.90
C PRO A 223 -12.21 7.23 -9.72
N THR A 224 -12.64 6.84 -8.54
CA THR A 224 -11.82 6.79 -7.33
C THR A 224 -10.70 5.76 -7.48
N GLN A 225 -9.65 5.87 -6.66
CA GLN A 225 -8.58 4.86 -6.64
C GLN A 225 -9.13 3.45 -6.34
N ALA A 226 -10.10 3.34 -5.43
CA ALA A 226 -10.71 2.05 -5.10
C ALA A 226 -11.45 1.42 -6.29
N GLU A 227 -12.12 2.22 -7.12
CA GLU A 227 -12.77 1.74 -8.34
C GLU A 227 -11.77 1.34 -9.42
N LEU A 228 -10.67 2.09 -9.55
CA LEU A 228 -9.56 1.73 -10.44
C LEU A 228 -8.92 0.40 -10.01
N ASP A 229 -8.62 0.24 -8.73
CA ASP A 229 -8.07 -0.98 -8.14
C ASP A 229 -8.99 -2.19 -8.37
N GLU A 230 -10.30 -2.03 -8.15
CA GLU A 230 -11.29 -3.09 -8.38
C GLU A 230 -11.46 -3.40 -9.88
N SER A 231 -11.38 -2.40 -10.75
CA SER A 231 -11.40 -2.64 -12.20
C SER A 231 -10.18 -3.44 -12.65
N TYR A 232 -8.99 -3.06 -12.17
CA TYR A 232 -7.75 -3.78 -12.47
C TYR A 232 -7.79 -5.22 -11.98
N PHE A 233 -8.26 -5.46 -10.75
CA PHE A 233 -8.35 -6.80 -10.21
C PHE A 233 -9.31 -7.70 -11.01
N ARG A 234 -10.45 -7.15 -11.48
CA ARG A 234 -11.37 -7.88 -12.36
C ARG A 234 -10.73 -8.23 -13.70
N ASP A 235 -10.08 -7.26 -14.34
CA ASP A 235 -9.38 -7.49 -15.61
C ASP A 235 -8.28 -8.56 -15.46
N TRP A 236 -7.57 -8.55 -14.33
CA TRP A 236 -6.56 -9.56 -14.00
C TRP A 236 -7.17 -10.97 -13.86
N LEU A 237 -8.31 -11.10 -13.17
CA LEU A 237 -9.03 -12.37 -13.04
C LEU A 237 -9.51 -12.90 -14.40
N ASP A 238 -10.06 -12.02 -15.24
CA ASP A 238 -10.56 -12.38 -16.57
C ASP A 238 -9.42 -12.85 -17.48
N ALA A 239 -8.26 -12.17 -17.42
CA ALA A 239 -7.06 -12.56 -18.15
C ALA A 239 -6.55 -13.94 -17.72
N ARG A 240 -6.50 -14.21 -16.40
CA ARG A 240 -6.13 -15.52 -15.85
C ARG A 240 -7.06 -16.64 -16.32
N ALA A 241 -8.37 -16.42 -16.18
CA ALA A 241 -9.37 -17.38 -16.63
C ALA A 241 -9.36 -17.59 -18.16
N ALA A 242 -9.00 -16.58 -18.95
CA ALA A 242 -8.80 -16.72 -20.39
C ALA A 242 -7.55 -17.55 -20.74
N ALA A 243 -6.44 -17.31 -20.04
CA ALA A 243 -5.19 -18.05 -20.22
C ALA A 243 -5.36 -19.55 -19.92
N GLU A 244 -6.01 -19.91 -18.82
CA GLU A 244 -6.32 -21.31 -18.48
C GLU A 244 -7.17 -22.00 -19.53
N ARG A 245 -8.24 -21.33 -20.00
CA ARG A 245 -9.10 -21.87 -21.07
C ARG A 245 -8.33 -22.10 -22.36
N LYS A 246 -7.36 -21.23 -22.68
CA LYS A 246 -6.48 -21.39 -23.84
C LYS A 246 -5.53 -22.57 -23.65
N ALA A 247 -4.93 -22.73 -22.48
CA ALA A 247 -4.06 -23.87 -22.15
C ALA A 247 -4.82 -25.21 -22.25
N ALA A 248 -6.04 -25.28 -21.71
CA ALA A 248 -6.89 -26.47 -21.78
C ALA A 248 -7.29 -26.86 -23.22
N LYS A 249 -7.45 -25.87 -24.12
CA LYS A 249 -7.75 -26.11 -25.54
C LYS A 249 -6.52 -26.49 -26.37
N GLY A 250 -5.34 -25.96 -26.03
CA GLY A 250 -4.07 -26.27 -26.71
C GLY A 250 -3.49 -27.64 -26.38
N GLY A 251 -3.87 -28.25 -25.25
CA GLY A 251 -3.41 -29.58 -24.82
C GLY A 251 -4.15 -30.77 -25.43
N LYS A 252 -5.19 -30.55 -26.26
CA LYS A 252 -5.98 -31.62 -26.88
C LYS A 252 -5.71 -31.69 -28.39
N GLY A 253 -4.49 -32.08 -28.76
CA GLY A 253 -4.18 -32.50 -30.14
C GLY A 253 -4.90 -33.82 -30.49
N PRO A 254 -5.32 -34.03 -31.75
CA PRO A 254 -6.05 -35.23 -32.13
C PRO A 254 -5.17 -36.47 -31.89
N ALA A 255 -5.74 -37.47 -31.22
CA ALA A 255 -5.11 -38.79 -31.08
C ALA A 255 -4.75 -39.33 -32.47
N PRO A 256 -3.54 -39.92 -32.65
CA PRO A 256 -3.20 -40.50 -33.94
C PRO A 256 -4.16 -41.64 -34.24
N ALA A 257 -4.90 -41.51 -35.34
CA ALA A 257 -5.69 -42.60 -35.88
C ALA A 257 -4.75 -43.77 -36.19
N ARG A 258 -5.02 -44.92 -35.58
CA ARG A 258 -4.39 -46.20 -35.90
C ARG A 258 -5.05 -46.81 -37.13
#